data_AF-A0A2R7YVS3-F1
#
_entry.id   AF-A0A2R7YVS3-F1
#
_cell.length_a   1.000
_cell.length_b   1.000
_cell.length_c   1.000
_cell.angle_alpha   90.00
_cell.angle_beta   90.00
_cell.angle_gamma   90.00
#
_symmetry.space_group_name_H-M   'P 1'
#
loop_
_entity.id
_entity.type
_entity.pdbx_description
1 polymer ?
#
loop_
_entity_poly.entity_id
_entity_poly.type
_entity_poly.pdbx_seq_one_letter_code
_entity_poly.pdbx_strand_id
1 'polypeptide(L)'
;MDRNALIEALQRPDSASQECLSAVAQGAEFEVFEGTVPVAELLTIYQRRRAHVDAVGLAHGGFDQALTVLKTHEVEGARLGQVTDRVGHRQYQLFLPADHDGVLACLWVRNDPRGH
;
A
#
# COMPACT_ATOMS: atom_id res chain seq x y z
N MET A 1 7.18 11.15 -7.63
CA MET A 1 6.26 10.38 -8.47
C MET A 1 4.99 11.20 -8.71
N ASP A 2 4.51 11.26 -9.96
CA ASP A 2 3.24 11.92 -10.33
C ASP A 2 2.07 10.91 -10.39
N ARG A 3 0.84 11.40 -10.55
CA ARG A 3 -0.38 10.58 -10.63
C ARG A 3 -0.37 9.62 -11.81
N ASN A 4 0.05 10.07 -13.00
CA ASN A 4 0.07 9.21 -14.18
C ASN A 4 1.07 8.08 -14.01
N ALA A 5 2.28 8.39 -13.52
CA ALA A 5 3.27 7.38 -13.18
C ALA A 5 2.76 6.37 -12.15
N LEU A 6 1.99 6.82 -11.15
CA LEU A 6 1.36 5.93 -10.17
C LEU A 6 0.30 5.01 -10.81
N ILE A 7 -0.55 5.56 -11.69
CA ILE A 7 -1.57 4.77 -12.39
C ILE A 7 -0.91 3.68 -13.23
N GLU A 8 0.16 4.00 -13.97
CA GLU A 8 0.93 3.02 -14.75
C GLU A 8 1.56 1.96 -13.84
N ALA A 9 2.19 2.37 -12.72
CA ALA A 9 2.80 1.45 -11.77
C ALA A 9 1.80 0.53 -11.05
N LEU A 10 0.53 0.93 -10.95
CA LEU A 10 -0.56 0.16 -10.36
C LEU A 10 -1.26 -0.80 -11.33
N GLN A 11 -0.85 -0.88 -12.61
CA GLN A 11 -1.36 -1.86 -13.59
C GLN A 11 -0.85 -3.28 -13.30
N ARG A 12 -1.07 -3.75 -12.07
CA ARG A 12 -0.66 -5.06 -11.56
C ARG A 12 -1.88 -5.97 -11.46
N PRO A 13 -1.75 -7.29 -11.66
CA PRO A 13 -2.90 -8.21 -11.70
C PRO A 13 -3.56 -8.43 -10.33
N ASP A 14 -3.01 -7.89 -9.24
CA ASP A 14 -3.53 -8.09 -7.91
C ASP A 14 -4.69 -7.16 -7.55
N SER A 15 -5.66 -7.69 -6.81
CA SER A 15 -6.90 -6.97 -6.48
C SER A 15 -6.64 -5.66 -5.73
N ALA A 16 -5.69 -5.64 -4.79
CA ALA A 16 -5.40 -4.43 -4.01
C ALA A 16 -4.83 -3.31 -4.91
N SER A 17 -3.94 -3.64 -5.84
CA SER A 17 -3.42 -2.66 -6.81
C SER A 17 -4.50 -2.19 -7.79
N GLN A 18 -5.38 -3.08 -8.26
CA GLN A 18 -6.50 -2.69 -9.14
C GLN A 18 -7.51 -1.78 -8.44
N GLU A 19 -7.83 -2.06 -7.16
CA GLU A 19 -8.69 -1.21 -6.34
C GLU A 19 -8.03 0.15 -6.08
N CYS A 20 -6.73 0.17 -5.79
CA CYS A 20 -5.96 1.39 -5.63
C CYS A 20 -5.90 2.20 -6.93
N LEU A 21 -5.71 1.54 -8.08
CA LEU A 21 -5.70 2.17 -9.40
C LEU A 21 -7.02 2.89 -9.65
N SER A 22 -8.14 2.20 -9.39
CA SER A 22 -9.48 2.79 -9.53
C SER A 22 -9.65 4.02 -8.64
N ALA A 23 -9.21 3.96 -7.38
CA ALA A 23 -9.28 5.11 -6.46
C ALA A 23 -8.44 6.29 -6.96
N VAL A 24 -7.20 6.06 -7.39
CA VAL A 24 -6.31 7.10 -7.92
C VAL A 24 -6.88 7.70 -9.21
N ALA A 25 -7.46 6.88 -10.09
CA ALA A 25 -8.11 7.34 -11.33
C ALA A 25 -9.35 8.21 -11.05
N GLN A 26 -10.05 7.96 -9.93
CA GLN A 26 -11.18 8.77 -9.47
C GLN A 26 -10.76 10.03 -8.68
N GLY A 27 -9.46 10.31 -8.57
CA GLY A 27 -8.95 11.51 -7.95
C GLY A 27 -8.61 11.37 -6.47
N ALA A 28 -8.49 10.16 -5.93
CA ALA A 28 -8.01 9.96 -4.56
C ALA A 28 -6.66 10.67 -4.34
N GLU A 29 -6.48 11.21 -3.13
CA GLU A 29 -5.24 11.86 -2.72
C GLU A 29 -4.16 10.80 -2.50
N PHE A 30 -2.94 11.08 -2.95
CA PHE A 30 -1.81 10.20 -2.70
C PHE A 30 -0.57 11.01 -2.31
N GLU A 31 0.29 10.37 -1.52
CA GLU A 31 1.57 10.90 -1.08
C GLU A 31 2.61 9.78 -1.11
N VAL A 32 3.83 10.10 -1.51
CA VAL A 32 4.99 9.22 -1.31
C VAL A 32 5.90 9.90 -0.31
N PHE A 33 6.19 9.19 0.78
CA PHE A 33 7.01 9.70 1.85
C PHE A 33 8.49 9.71 1.45
N GLU A 34 9.23 10.68 1.96
CA GLU A 34 10.68 10.71 1.82
C GLU A 34 11.34 9.64 2.69
N GLY A 35 12.41 9.06 2.17
CA GLY A 35 13.20 8.05 2.87
C GLY A 35 12.83 6.61 2.54
N THR A 36 13.68 5.70 3.00
CA THR A 36 13.55 4.25 2.83
C THR A 36 13.46 3.59 4.19
N VAL A 37 12.63 2.56 4.27
CA VAL A 37 12.48 1.75 5.48
C VAL A 37 13.01 0.34 5.19
N PRO A 38 13.83 -0.25 6.08
CA PRO A 38 14.33 -1.60 5.90
C PRO A 38 13.19 -2.62 5.74
N VAL A 39 13.33 -3.55 4.79
CA VAL A 39 12.28 -4.56 4.52
C VAL A 39 11.98 -5.41 5.75
N ALA A 40 12.99 -5.78 6.54
CA ALA A 40 12.81 -6.56 7.76
C ALA A 40 11.90 -5.84 8.78
N GLU A 41 12.00 -4.51 8.86
CA GLU A 41 11.15 -3.69 9.72
C GLU A 41 9.72 -3.63 9.16
N LEU A 42 9.57 -3.40 7.85
CA LEU A 42 8.27 -3.41 7.18
C LEU A 42 7.53 -4.73 7.36
N LEU A 43 8.21 -5.87 7.17
CA LEU A 43 7.62 -7.19 7.39
C LEU A 43 7.08 -7.32 8.82
N THR A 44 7.85 -6.88 9.82
CA THR A 44 7.44 -6.92 11.23
C THR A 44 6.22 -6.02 11.49
N ILE A 45 6.25 -4.78 11.01
CA ILE A 45 5.15 -3.81 11.19
C ILE A 45 3.86 -4.33 10.54
N TYR A 46 3.93 -4.76 9.29
CA TYR A 46 2.74 -5.14 8.53
C TYR A 46 2.20 -6.52 8.90
N GLN A 47 3.02 -7.44 9.42
CA GLN A 47 2.53 -8.67 10.06
C GLN A 47 1.72 -8.36 11.31
N ARG A 48 2.22 -7.47 12.18
CA ARG A 48 1.48 -7.03 13.37
C ARG A 48 0.20 -6.28 13.00
N ARG A 49 0.28 -5.39 12.00
CA ARG A 49 -0.88 -4.64 11.52
C ARG A 49 -1.94 -5.56 10.96
N ARG A 50 -1.57 -6.58 10.19
CA ARG A 50 -2.47 -7.63 9.70
C ARG A 50 -3.20 -8.32 10.86
N ALA A 51 -2.43 -8.85 11.82
CA ALA A 51 -3.00 -9.54 12.97
C ALA A 51 -3.97 -8.64 13.76
N HIS A 52 -3.63 -7.34 13.88
CA HIS A 52 -4.50 -6.37 14.53
C HIS A 52 -5.80 -6.13 13.75
N VAL A 53 -5.74 -5.86 12.45
CA VAL A 53 -6.95 -5.59 11.64
C VAL A 53 -7.87 -6.81 11.54
N ASP A 54 -7.29 -8.02 11.50
CA ASP A 54 -8.02 -9.28 11.62
C ASP A 54 -8.72 -9.38 12.99
N ALA A 55 -7.99 -9.11 14.08
CA ALA A 55 -8.53 -9.22 15.44
C ALA A 55 -9.70 -8.24 15.71
N VAL A 56 -9.67 -7.05 15.14
CA VAL A 56 -10.76 -6.06 15.30
C VAL A 56 -11.85 -6.16 14.22
N GLY A 57 -11.74 -7.13 13.29
CA GLY A 57 -12.71 -7.34 12.22
C GLY A 57 -12.79 -6.18 11.21
N LEU A 58 -11.70 -5.41 11.05
CA LEU A 58 -11.65 -4.32 10.09
C LEU A 58 -11.49 -4.88 8.69
N ALA A 59 -12.29 -4.42 7.73
CA ALA A 59 -12.14 -4.86 6.35
C ALA A 59 -10.76 -4.43 5.80
N HIS A 60 -10.06 -5.37 5.16
CA HIS A 60 -8.72 -5.14 4.61
C HIS A 60 -8.48 -6.05 3.40
N GLY A 61 -7.42 -5.75 2.64
CA GLY A 61 -7.00 -6.54 1.49
C GLY A 61 -5.52 -6.34 1.13
N GLY A 62 -4.92 -7.32 0.45
CA GLY A 62 -3.56 -7.23 -0.09
C GLY A 62 -2.42 -7.57 0.88
N PHE A 63 -2.68 -7.82 2.17
CA PHE A 63 -1.62 -8.11 3.16
C PHE A 63 -0.75 -9.32 2.81
N ASP A 64 -1.34 -10.48 2.52
CA ASP A 64 -0.57 -11.69 2.17
C ASP A 64 0.34 -11.46 0.98
N GLN A 65 -0.19 -10.80 -0.05
CA GLN A 65 0.54 -10.58 -1.27
C GLN A 65 1.67 -9.56 -1.06
N ALA A 66 1.40 -8.45 -0.37
CA ALA A 66 2.41 -7.45 -0.05
C ALA A 66 3.56 -8.04 0.80
N LEU A 67 3.24 -8.83 1.82
CA LEU A 67 4.26 -9.50 2.64
C LEU A 67 5.07 -10.53 1.84
N THR A 68 4.42 -11.26 0.93
CA THR A 68 5.10 -12.22 0.05
C THR A 68 6.07 -11.51 -0.90
N VAL A 69 5.62 -10.42 -1.53
CA VAL A 69 6.45 -9.61 -2.42
C VAL A 69 7.63 -9.01 -1.67
N LEU A 70 7.41 -8.38 -0.51
CA LEU A 70 8.49 -7.82 0.31
C LEU A 70 9.51 -8.87 0.73
N LYS A 71 9.07 -10.10 1.04
CA LYS A 71 9.97 -11.19 1.41
C LYS A 71 10.77 -11.75 0.22
N THR A 72 10.20 -11.69 -0.99
CA THR A 72 10.79 -12.32 -2.18
C THR A 72 11.68 -11.36 -2.96
N HIS A 73 11.36 -10.06 -2.93
CA HIS A 73 12.26 -9.04 -3.45
C HIS A 73 13.45 -8.90 -2.49
N GLU A 74 14.65 -9.25 -2.96
CA GLU A 74 15.94 -9.06 -2.27
C GLU A 74 16.32 -7.56 -2.19
N VAL A 75 15.37 -6.71 -1.79
CA VAL A 75 15.60 -5.27 -1.61
C VAL A 75 15.90 -5.00 -0.14
N GLU A 76 16.94 -4.21 0.13
CA GLU A 76 17.35 -3.88 1.50
C GLU A 76 16.34 -2.94 2.18
N GLY A 77 15.68 -2.08 1.40
CA GLY A 77 14.66 -1.16 1.89
C GLY A 77 13.66 -0.76 0.80
N ALA A 78 12.52 -0.25 1.25
CA ALA A 78 11.45 0.23 0.39
C ALA A 78 11.01 1.64 0.81
N ARG A 79 10.66 2.46 -0.17
CA ARG A 79 9.94 3.72 0.07
C ARG A 79 8.48 3.39 0.33
N LEU A 80 7.81 4.27 1.09
CA LEU A 80 6.41 4.12 1.42
C LEU A 80 5.59 5.19 0.71
N GLY A 81 4.40 4.82 0.26
CA GLY A 81 3.40 5.77 -0.20
C GLY A 81 2.02 5.40 0.34
N GLN A 82 1.11 6.35 0.31
CA GLN A 82 -0.26 6.17 0.76
C GLN A 82 -1.22 6.73 -0.27
N VAL A 83 -2.36 6.07 -0.44
CA VAL A 83 -3.52 6.64 -1.14
C VAL A 83 -4.69 6.69 -0.17
N THR A 84 -5.34 7.83 -0.08
CA THR A 84 -6.51 8.04 0.77
C THR A 84 -7.75 8.16 -0.11
N ASP A 85 -8.54 7.10 -0.14
CA ASP A 85 -9.82 7.07 -0.84
C ASP A 85 -10.96 7.39 0.14
N ARG A 86 -11.41 8.64 0.10
CA ARG A 86 -12.50 9.11 0.94
C ARG A 86 -13.86 8.59 0.48
N VAL A 87 -14.02 8.24 -0.80
CA VAL A 87 -15.28 7.77 -1.38
C VAL A 87 -15.49 6.29 -1.03
N GLY A 88 -14.45 5.47 -1.21
CA GLY A 88 -14.47 4.05 -0.84
C GLY A 88 -14.19 3.78 0.64
N HIS A 89 -13.91 4.82 1.44
CA HIS A 89 -13.50 4.71 2.84
C HIS A 89 -12.32 3.76 3.03
N ARG A 90 -11.28 3.92 2.23
CA ARG A 90 -10.10 3.04 2.23
C ARG A 90 -8.83 3.85 2.30
N GLN A 91 -7.89 3.33 3.07
CA GLN A 91 -6.51 3.80 3.08
C GLN A 91 -5.65 2.70 2.48
N TYR A 92 -5.00 3.03 1.36
CA TYR A 92 -4.08 2.13 0.68
C TYR A 92 -2.66 2.47 1.12
N GLN A 93 -1.87 1.44 1.38
CA GLN A 93 -0.44 1.52 1.58
C GLN A 93 0.26 0.97 0.33
N LEU A 94 1.15 1.77 -0.22
CA LEU A 94 2.04 1.43 -1.31
C LEU A 94 3.43 1.11 -0.76
N PHE A 95 4.03 0.06 -1.31
CA PHE A 95 5.45 -0.26 -1.13
C PHE A 95 6.13 -0.02 -2.46
N LEU A 96 7.12 0.87 -2.46
CA LEU A 96 7.86 1.26 -3.64
C LEU A 96 9.34 0.85 -3.47
N PRO A 97 10.05 0.49 -4.55
CA PRO A 97 11.48 0.25 -4.46
C PRO A 97 12.22 1.56 -4.20
N ALA A 98 13.41 1.44 -3.61
CA ALA A 98 14.25 2.59 -3.29
C ALA A 98 14.71 3.35 -4.54
N ASP A 99 15.09 2.62 -5.59
CA ASP A 99 15.84 3.17 -6.73
C ASP A 99 15.00 3.60 -7.92
N HIS A 100 13.73 3.23 -7.99
CA HIS A 100 12.89 3.56 -9.16
C HIS A 100 11.42 3.83 -8.79
N ASP A 101 10.76 4.61 -9.65
CA ASP A 101 9.35 4.95 -9.51
C ASP A 101 8.47 3.83 -10.04
N GLY A 102 8.24 2.83 -9.19
CA GLY A 102 7.30 1.74 -9.41
C GLY A 102 6.63 1.32 -8.11
N VAL A 103 5.66 0.41 -8.20
CA VAL A 103 4.99 -0.18 -7.04
C VAL A 103 5.37 -1.65 -6.96
N LEU A 104 5.99 -2.05 -5.85
CA LEU A 104 6.27 -3.46 -5.53
C LEU A 104 4.97 -4.15 -5.13
N ALA A 105 4.24 -3.56 -4.20
CA ALA A 105 2.97 -4.09 -3.70
C ALA A 105 2.06 -3.00 -3.17
N CYS A 106 0.77 -3.32 -3.09
CA CYS A 106 -0.26 -2.49 -2.49
C CYS A 106 -1.08 -3.31 -1.50
N LEU A 107 -1.49 -2.70 -0.39
CA LEU A 107 -2.51 -3.23 0.51
C LEU A 107 -3.47 -2.13 0.92
N TRP A 108 -4.61 -2.48 1.48
CA TRP A 108 -5.56 -1.49 1.99
C TRP A 108 -6.23 -1.94 3.27
N VAL A 109 -6.65 -0.96 4.05
CA VAL A 109 -7.53 -1.13 5.21
C VAL A 109 -8.71 -0.18 5.07
N ARG A 110 -9.86 -0.56 5.62
CA ARG A 110 -10.98 0.36 5.73
C ARG A 110 -10.58 1.51 6.64
N ASN A 111 -10.69 2.73 6.11
CA ASN A 111 -10.49 3.94 6.88
C ASN A 111 -11.81 4.21 7.62
N ASP A 112 -11.84 3.95 8.94
CA ASP A 112 -13.03 4.25 9.73
C ASP A 112 -13.14 5.78 9.89
N PRO A 113 -14.22 6.41 9.41
CA PRO A 113 -14.37 7.86 9.49
C PRO A 113 -14.57 8.39 10.91
N ARG A 114 -14.65 7.53 11.95
CA ARG A 114 -14.76 7.94 13.36
C ARG A 114 -13.41 8.08 14.06
N GLY A 115 -12.31 7.97 13.32
CA GLY A 115 -10.95 8.22 13.82
C GLY A 115 -10.56 9.70 13.79
N HIS A 116 -11.16 10.53 14.64
CA HIS A 116 -10.51 11.72 15.21
C HIS A 116 -11.00 11.96 16.63
#